data_AF-M7U5Y1-F1
#
_entry.id   AF-M7U5Y1-F1
#
_cell.length_a   1.000
_cell.length_b   1.000
_cell.length_c   1.000
_cell.angle_alpha   90.00
_cell.angle_beta   90.00
_cell.angle_gamma   90.00
#
_symmetry.space_group_name_H-M   'P 1'
#
loop_
_entity.id
_entity.type
_entity.pdbx_description
1 polymer ?
#
loop_
_entity_poly.entity_id
_entity_poly.type
_entity_poly.pdbx_seq_one_letter_code
_entity_poly.pdbx_strand_id
1 'polypeptide(L)'
;MAGAIPTLLVGFLTAVGRSDPSSRRGLNVKTALAVSLTVASLAGFWEYQVTKNVPEPYLDEVFHIPQAQAYCRWDYATWDPKLTTPPGLYWWSHFLSIVSGFTTCNAHFLRTTNVIALIYIMMLAWKCRNLIIRAGVENRTDQVPKLISADSLHTAANIALFPPLFFFSGLYYTDVLSTCVVLYLYKQFLEQAELNEIRKSWKKDALFYLCGVLALCMRQTNIFWAAVFLGGMECVRTMRGTYRPTAPSLRHHHASSTEEYLKEAGELVKSEHLHDPPLHAAGLEGNSYSI
;
A
#
# COMPACT_ATOMS: atom_id res chain seq x y z
N MET A 1 -18.21 3.72 -25.38
CA MET A 1 -18.00 4.38 -24.07
C MET A 1 -18.09 3.44 -22.86
N ALA A 2 -18.46 2.15 -22.98
CA ALA A 2 -18.56 1.22 -21.83
C ALA A 2 -17.59 0.02 -21.89
N GLY A 3 -16.68 -0.06 -22.86
CA GLY A 3 -15.91 -1.29 -23.14
C GLY A 3 -14.44 -1.31 -22.71
N ALA A 4 -13.74 -0.17 -22.76
CA ALA A 4 -12.27 -0.12 -22.58
C ALA A 4 -11.83 -0.14 -21.10
N ILE A 5 -12.59 0.52 -20.22
CA ILE A 5 -12.29 0.58 -18.79
C ILE A 5 -12.60 -0.76 -18.10
N PRO A 6 -13.73 -1.45 -18.39
CA PRO A 6 -13.96 -2.79 -17.85
C PRO A 6 -12.96 -3.83 -18.39
N THR A 7 -12.51 -3.73 -19.64
CA THR A 7 -11.54 -4.70 -20.20
C THR A 7 -10.13 -4.54 -19.63
N LEU A 8 -9.67 -3.31 -19.37
CA LEU A 8 -8.41 -3.07 -18.63
C LEU A 8 -8.51 -3.55 -17.18
N LEU A 9 -9.64 -3.28 -16.51
CA LEU A 9 -9.89 -3.71 -15.14
C LEU A 9 -9.94 -5.24 -15.03
N VAL A 10 -10.68 -5.92 -15.92
CA VAL A 10 -10.80 -7.38 -15.96
C VAL A 10 -9.49 -8.05 -16.39
N GLY A 11 -8.80 -7.52 -17.40
CA GLY A 11 -7.50 -8.00 -17.85
C GLY A 11 -6.43 -7.91 -16.77
N PHE A 12 -6.50 -6.88 -15.92
CA PHE A 12 -5.56 -6.70 -14.82
C PHE A 12 -5.92 -7.53 -13.57
N LEU A 13 -7.19 -7.59 -13.17
CA LEU A 13 -7.65 -8.45 -12.06
C LEU A 13 -7.29 -9.93 -12.31
N THR A 14 -7.37 -10.38 -13.56
CA THR A 14 -6.96 -11.72 -13.98
C THR A 14 -5.44 -11.91 -13.98
N ALA A 15 -4.65 -10.89 -14.34
CA ALA A 15 -3.18 -10.93 -14.26
C ALA A 15 -2.65 -10.91 -12.81
N VAL A 16 -3.32 -10.19 -11.91
CA VAL A 16 -3.00 -10.17 -10.47
C VAL A 16 -3.34 -11.50 -9.81
N GLY A 17 -4.47 -12.13 -10.16
CA GLY A 17 -4.80 -13.47 -9.66
C GLY A 17 -3.82 -14.57 -10.11
N ARG A 18 -3.12 -14.38 -11.24
CA ARG A 18 -2.14 -15.34 -11.79
C ARG A 18 -0.73 -15.21 -11.20
N SER A 19 -0.37 -14.06 -10.64
CA SER A 19 1.01 -13.76 -10.23
C SER A 19 1.34 -14.15 -8.78
N ASP A 20 0.39 -14.70 -8.01
CA ASP A 20 0.62 -15.17 -6.64
C ASP A 20 0.63 -16.72 -6.56
N PRO A 21 1.80 -17.36 -6.38
CA PRO A 21 1.92 -18.82 -6.21
C PRO A 21 1.16 -19.37 -5.00
N SER A 22 0.76 -18.55 -4.03
CA SER A 22 -0.06 -18.96 -2.87
C SER A 22 -1.53 -19.23 -3.22
N SER A 23 -1.98 -18.84 -4.42
CA SER A 23 -3.34 -19.10 -4.91
C SER A 23 -3.68 -20.60 -5.03
N ARG A 24 -2.69 -21.49 -4.96
CA ARG A 24 -2.94 -22.94 -5.04
C ARG A 24 -3.50 -23.55 -3.74
N ARG A 25 -3.56 -22.81 -2.61
CA ARG A 25 -4.18 -23.30 -1.36
C ARG A 25 -4.82 -22.21 -0.47
N GLY A 26 -5.13 -21.04 -1.03
CA GLY A 26 -5.75 -19.89 -0.34
C GLY A 26 -7.24 -19.67 -0.67
N LEU A 27 -7.81 -18.56 -0.14
CA LEU A 27 -9.20 -18.09 -0.34
C LEU A 27 -9.71 -18.32 -1.78
N ASN A 28 -10.98 -18.73 -1.91
CA ASN A 28 -11.57 -18.98 -3.23
C ASN A 28 -11.41 -17.74 -4.12
N VAL A 29 -10.70 -17.88 -5.24
CA VAL A 29 -10.45 -16.80 -6.21
C VAL A 29 -11.75 -16.11 -6.61
N LYS A 30 -12.86 -16.86 -6.67
CA LYS A 30 -14.19 -16.31 -6.92
C LYS A 30 -14.61 -15.29 -5.86
N THR A 31 -14.33 -15.53 -4.59
CA THR A 31 -14.64 -14.61 -3.48
C THR A 31 -13.82 -13.34 -3.57
N ALA A 32 -12.50 -13.45 -3.82
CA ALA A 32 -11.64 -12.29 -3.98
C ALA A 32 -12.06 -11.40 -5.17
N LEU A 33 -12.38 -12.02 -6.30
CA LEU A 33 -12.90 -11.33 -7.47
C LEU A 33 -14.28 -10.71 -7.20
N ALA A 34 -15.18 -11.43 -6.52
CA ALA A 34 -16.51 -10.93 -6.18
C ALA A 34 -16.43 -9.68 -5.30
N VAL A 35 -15.66 -9.72 -4.19
CA VAL A 35 -15.48 -8.55 -3.31
C VAL A 35 -14.88 -7.38 -4.09
N SER A 36 -13.85 -7.64 -4.90
CA SER A 36 -13.22 -6.59 -5.69
C SER A 36 -14.18 -5.94 -6.69
N LEU A 37 -14.98 -6.76 -7.36
CA LEU A 37 -15.98 -6.29 -8.31
C LEU A 37 -17.12 -5.54 -7.61
N THR A 38 -17.52 -5.96 -6.42
CA THR A 38 -18.51 -5.24 -5.60
C THR A 38 -18.01 -3.85 -5.23
N VAL A 39 -16.78 -3.73 -4.72
CA VAL A 39 -16.19 -2.42 -4.38
C VAL A 39 -16.06 -1.55 -5.63
N ALA A 40 -15.58 -2.11 -6.74
CA ALA A 40 -15.49 -1.39 -8.02
C ALA A 40 -16.87 -0.91 -8.51
N SER A 41 -17.90 -1.73 -8.38
CA SER A 41 -19.27 -1.37 -8.78
C SER A 41 -19.85 -0.28 -7.88
N LEU A 42 -19.60 -0.33 -6.57
CA LEU A 42 -20.00 0.71 -5.63
C LEU A 42 -19.31 2.04 -5.92
N ALA A 43 -17.99 2.01 -6.16
CA ALA A 43 -17.22 3.21 -6.49
C ALA A 43 -17.63 3.81 -7.83
N GLY A 44 -17.85 2.97 -8.85
CA GLY A 44 -18.37 3.42 -10.15
C GLY A 44 -19.79 3.98 -10.07
N PHE A 45 -20.67 3.36 -9.26
CA PHE A 45 -22.00 3.91 -9.00
C PHE A 45 -21.92 5.24 -8.25
N TRP A 46 -21.03 5.35 -7.26
CA TRP A 46 -20.81 6.59 -6.51
C TRP A 46 -20.34 7.72 -7.43
N GLU A 47 -19.30 7.48 -8.24
CA GLU A 47 -18.83 8.45 -9.25
C GLU A 47 -19.95 8.86 -10.20
N TYR A 48 -20.73 7.89 -10.69
CA TYR A 48 -21.86 8.19 -11.57
C TYR A 48 -22.91 9.09 -10.89
N GLN A 49 -23.24 8.84 -9.62
CA GLN A 49 -24.17 9.69 -8.87
C GLN A 49 -23.60 11.09 -8.64
N VAL A 50 -22.31 11.21 -8.32
CA VAL A 50 -21.63 12.51 -8.17
C VAL A 50 -21.67 13.27 -9.50
N THR A 51 -21.29 12.63 -10.59
CA THR A 51 -21.29 13.24 -11.93
C THR A 51 -22.69 13.63 -12.41
N LYS A 52 -23.72 12.86 -12.06
CA LYS A 52 -25.10 13.19 -12.40
C LYS A 52 -25.65 14.38 -11.61
N ASN A 53 -25.41 14.43 -10.30
CA ASN A 53 -26.03 15.43 -9.41
C ASN A 53 -25.16 16.68 -9.23
N VAL A 54 -23.84 16.57 -9.47
CA VAL A 54 -22.85 17.64 -9.36
C VAL A 54 -22.01 17.67 -10.66
N PRO A 55 -22.62 18.14 -11.77
CA PRO A 55 -21.96 18.12 -13.08
C PRO A 55 -20.83 19.13 -13.20
N GLU A 56 -20.94 20.26 -12.49
CA GLU A 56 -19.92 21.29 -12.44
C GLU A 56 -18.77 20.87 -11.50
N PRO A 57 -17.54 21.36 -11.75
CA PRO A 57 -16.41 21.12 -10.85
C PRO A 57 -16.72 21.52 -9.41
N TYR A 58 -16.51 20.60 -8.47
CA TYR A 58 -16.81 20.78 -7.05
C TYR A 58 -15.52 20.89 -6.22
N LEU A 59 -15.51 21.81 -5.25
CA LEU A 59 -14.35 22.11 -4.40
C LEU A 59 -13.09 22.40 -5.24
N ASP A 60 -11.99 21.68 -5.00
CA ASP A 60 -10.70 21.90 -5.68
C ASP A 60 -10.72 21.43 -7.15
N GLU A 61 -11.75 20.71 -7.60
CA GLU A 61 -11.91 20.36 -9.02
C GLU A 61 -12.01 21.61 -9.89
N VAL A 62 -12.49 22.74 -9.35
CA VAL A 62 -12.54 24.04 -10.03
C VAL A 62 -11.15 24.45 -10.53
N PHE A 63 -10.09 24.06 -9.82
CA PHE A 63 -8.71 24.31 -10.22
C PHE A 63 -8.09 23.10 -10.94
N HIS A 64 -8.35 21.88 -10.46
CA HIS A 64 -7.71 20.68 -11.00
C HIS A 64 -8.23 20.27 -12.39
N ILE A 65 -9.53 20.40 -12.67
CA ILE A 65 -10.10 19.98 -13.97
C ILE A 65 -9.61 20.85 -15.12
N PRO A 66 -9.67 22.20 -15.06
CA PRO A 66 -9.13 23.03 -16.13
C PRO A 66 -7.63 22.79 -16.37
N GLN A 67 -6.86 22.59 -15.29
CA GLN A 67 -5.43 22.29 -15.37
C GLN A 67 -5.16 20.95 -16.07
N ALA A 68 -5.89 19.90 -15.72
CA ALA A 68 -5.78 18.60 -16.39
C ALA A 68 -6.15 18.71 -17.88
N GLN A 69 -7.19 19.48 -18.20
CA GLN A 69 -7.60 19.71 -19.58
C GLN A 69 -6.55 20.45 -20.41
N ALA A 70 -5.81 21.40 -19.82
CA ALA A 70 -4.68 22.04 -20.48
C ALA A 70 -3.58 21.02 -20.83
N TYR A 71 -3.22 20.16 -19.88
CA TYR A 71 -2.25 19.08 -20.12
C TYR A 71 -2.73 18.10 -21.18
N CYS A 72 -4.02 17.75 -21.19
CA CYS A 72 -4.60 16.90 -22.23
C CYS A 72 -4.55 17.52 -23.64
N ARG A 73 -4.42 18.85 -23.74
CA ARG A 73 -4.21 19.58 -24.99
C ARG A 73 -2.73 19.85 -25.29
N TRP A 74 -1.81 19.19 -24.60
CA TRP A 74 -0.36 19.41 -24.70
C TRP A 74 0.11 20.81 -24.28
N ASP A 75 -0.72 21.56 -23.56
CA ASP A 75 -0.37 22.87 -23.02
C ASP A 75 0.13 22.74 -21.57
N TYR A 76 1.40 22.38 -21.45
CA TYR A 76 2.10 22.26 -20.16
C TYR A 76 2.57 23.60 -19.60
N ALA A 77 2.53 24.67 -20.39
CA ALA A 77 3.00 26.00 -19.99
C ALA A 77 1.95 26.73 -19.15
N THR A 78 0.66 26.44 -19.37
CA THR A 78 -0.43 26.98 -18.55
C THR A 78 -0.41 26.38 -17.14
N TRP A 79 -0.42 27.24 -16.13
CA TRP A 79 -0.50 26.87 -14.72
C TRP A 79 -1.42 27.80 -13.94
N ASP A 80 -2.39 27.25 -13.21
CA ASP A 80 -3.23 28.04 -12.30
C ASP A 80 -2.42 28.40 -11.03
N PRO A 81 -2.24 29.70 -10.71
CA PRO A 81 -1.44 30.14 -9.57
C PRO A 81 -2.00 29.73 -8.20
N LYS A 82 -3.25 29.27 -8.11
CA LYS A 82 -3.84 28.76 -6.86
C LYS A 82 -3.43 27.32 -6.56
N LEU A 83 -2.89 26.59 -7.54
CA LEU A 83 -2.44 25.22 -7.35
C LEU A 83 -1.09 25.19 -6.65
N THR A 84 -1.07 24.63 -5.44
CA THR A 84 0.16 24.36 -4.68
C THR A 84 0.65 22.92 -4.83
N THR A 85 -0.16 22.03 -5.42
CA THR A 85 0.19 20.62 -5.62
C THR A 85 1.04 20.44 -6.89
N PRO A 86 2.01 19.51 -6.91
CA PRO A 86 2.78 19.23 -8.11
C PRO A 86 1.92 18.56 -9.22
N PRO A 87 2.41 18.50 -10.47
CA PRO A 87 1.58 18.20 -11.65
C PRO A 87 1.31 16.71 -11.91
N GLY A 88 1.70 15.80 -11.01
CA GLY A 88 1.67 14.35 -11.24
C GLY A 88 0.29 13.79 -11.57
N LEU A 89 -0.77 14.33 -10.94
CA LEU A 89 -2.15 13.96 -11.25
C LEU A 89 -2.50 14.25 -12.73
N TYR A 90 -2.05 15.39 -13.25
CA TYR A 90 -2.36 15.82 -14.62
C TYR A 90 -1.58 15.04 -15.66
N TRP A 91 -0.29 14.75 -15.40
CA TRP A 91 0.50 13.84 -16.23
C TRP A 91 -0.15 12.46 -16.31
N TRP A 92 -0.65 11.95 -15.18
CA TRP A 92 -1.34 10.66 -15.15
C TRP A 92 -2.63 10.67 -15.97
N SER A 93 -3.48 11.69 -15.79
CA SER A 93 -4.72 11.82 -16.56
C SER A 93 -4.46 11.99 -18.06
N HIS A 94 -3.43 12.75 -18.44
CA HIS A 94 -3.03 12.87 -19.85
C HIS A 94 -2.47 11.56 -20.42
N PHE A 95 -1.64 10.83 -19.66
CA PHE A 95 -1.18 9.51 -20.05
C PHE A 95 -2.36 8.56 -20.30
N LEU A 96 -3.35 8.55 -19.40
CA LEU A 96 -4.57 7.76 -19.59
C LEU A 96 -5.38 8.22 -20.81
N SER A 97 -5.42 9.53 -21.09
CA SER A 97 -6.12 10.08 -22.26
C SER A 97 -5.49 9.57 -23.57
N ILE A 98 -4.15 9.54 -23.64
CA ILE A 98 -3.40 9.00 -24.77
C ILE A 98 -3.65 7.50 -24.94
N VAL A 99 -3.47 6.71 -23.87
CA VAL A 99 -3.57 5.23 -23.94
C VAL A 99 -4.99 4.77 -24.25
N SER A 100 -5.99 5.50 -23.77
CA SER A 100 -7.39 5.16 -24.00
C SER A 100 -7.94 5.67 -25.35
N GLY A 101 -7.18 6.50 -26.06
CA GLY A 101 -7.63 7.15 -27.31
C GLY A 101 -8.67 8.26 -27.10
N PHE A 102 -8.98 8.63 -25.85
CA PHE A 102 -9.89 9.71 -25.53
C PHE A 102 -9.10 11.01 -25.39
N THR A 103 -9.22 11.89 -26.38
CA THR A 103 -8.55 13.20 -26.36
C THR A 103 -9.23 14.24 -25.47
N THR A 104 -10.49 14.00 -25.06
CA THR A 104 -11.28 14.92 -24.25
C THR A 104 -11.29 14.53 -22.77
N CYS A 105 -10.57 15.29 -21.95
CA CYS A 105 -10.54 15.15 -20.49
C CYS A 105 -11.73 15.86 -19.82
N ASN A 106 -12.95 15.39 -20.08
CA ASN A 106 -14.14 15.88 -19.38
C ASN A 106 -14.15 15.44 -17.90
N ALA A 107 -15.02 16.04 -17.09
CA ALA A 107 -15.10 15.77 -15.66
C ALA A 107 -15.31 14.27 -15.34
N HIS A 108 -16.19 13.59 -16.06
CA HIS A 108 -16.45 12.16 -15.88
C HIS A 108 -15.20 11.29 -16.11
N PHE A 109 -14.47 11.53 -17.21
CA PHE A 109 -13.23 10.83 -17.51
C PHE A 109 -12.20 11.05 -16.40
N LEU A 110 -12.04 12.29 -15.96
CA LEU A 110 -11.10 12.66 -14.90
C LEU A 110 -11.50 12.02 -13.55
N ARG A 111 -12.76 12.09 -13.13
CA ARG A 111 -13.27 11.45 -11.91
C ARG A 111 -13.10 9.93 -11.94
N THR A 112 -13.29 9.31 -13.10
CA THR A 112 -13.07 7.86 -13.28
C THR A 112 -11.62 7.44 -12.97
N THR A 113 -10.64 8.33 -13.12
CA THR A 113 -9.25 8.03 -12.74
C THR A 113 -9.10 7.69 -11.25
N ASN A 114 -9.91 8.31 -10.39
CA ASN A 114 -9.93 8.03 -8.96
C ASN A 114 -10.67 6.74 -8.61
N VAL A 115 -11.73 6.39 -9.35
CA VAL A 115 -12.37 5.06 -9.23
C VAL A 115 -11.35 3.96 -9.54
N ILE A 116 -10.60 4.12 -10.63
CA ILE A 116 -9.53 3.18 -11.00
C ILE A 116 -8.48 3.11 -9.88
N ALA A 117 -7.98 4.27 -9.41
CA ALA A 117 -7.00 4.32 -8.33
C ALA A 117 -7.50 3.64 -7.04
N LEU A 118 -8.77 3.79 -6.66
CA LEU A 118 -9.35 3.14 -5.50
C LEU A 118 -9.28 1.61 -5.60
N ILE A 119 -9.59 1.05 -6.77
CA ILE A 119 -9.52 -0.39 -6.99
C ILE A 119 -8.06 -0.87 -6.89
N TYR A 120 -7.12 -0.10 -7.43
CA TYR A 120 -5.69 -0.40 -7.25
C TYR A 120 -5.27 -0.32 -5.78
N ILE A 121 -5.73 0.67 -5.01
CA ILE A 121 -5.46 0.77 -3.57
C ILE A 121 -5.90 -0.50 -2.86
N MET A 122 -7.12 -0.99 -3.11
CA MET A 122 -7.62 -2.21 -2.50
C MET A 122 -6.73 -3.41 -2.83
N MET A 123 -6.35 -3.58 -4.10
CA MET A 123 -5.47 -4.68 -4.52
C MET A 123 -4.07 -4.58 -3.90
N LEU A 124 -3.51 -3.37 -3.82
CA LEU A 124 -2.21 -3.13 -3.21
C LEU A 124 -2.25 -3.33 -1.70
N ALA A 125 -3.32 -2.89 -1.02
CA ALA A 125 -3.52 -3.09 0.42
C ALA A 125 -3.62 -4.58 0.75
N TRP A 126 -4.35 -5.34 -0.06
CA TRP A 126 -4.43 -6.79 0.10
C TRP A 126 -3.05 -7.46 -0.02
N LYS A 127 -2.26 -7.08 -1.04
CA LYS A 127 -0.88 -7.56 -1.23
C LYS A 127 0.03 -7.17 -0.08
N CYS A 128 0.01 -5.91 0.35
CA CYS A 128 0.81 -5.44 1.49
C CYS A 128 0.48 -6.22 2.75
N ARG A 129 -0.80 -6.44 3.05
CA ARG A 129 -1.22 -7.19 4.23
C ARG A 129 -0.75 -8.63 4.18
N ASN A 130 -0.86 -9.30 3.04
CA ASN A 130 -0.33 -10.65 2.86
C ASN A 130 1.19 -10.70 3.07
N LEU A 131 1.95 -9.73 2.55
CA LEU A 131 3.41 -9.64 2.73
C LEU A 131 3.78 -9.43 4.20
N ILE A 132 3.08 -8.54 4.91
CA ILE A 132 3.31 -8.27 6.34
C ILE A 132 3.05 -9.53 7.18
N ILE A 133 1.92 -10.22 6.93
CA ILE A 133 1.59 -11.44 7.66
C ILE A 133 2.65 -12.51 7.41
N ARG A 134 3.08 -12.71 6.15
CA ARG A 134 4.14 -13.67 5.80
C ARG A 134 5.47 -13.34 6.49
N ALA A 135 5.82 -12.06 6.60
CA ALA A 135 7.04 -11.62 7.27
C ALA A 135 6.99 -11.86 8.80
N GLY A 136 5.79 -11.90 9.40
CA GLY A 136 5.59 -12.14 10.83
C GLY A 136 5.50 -13.62 11.24
N VAL A 137 5.36 -14.56 10.29
CA VAL A 137 5.23 -15.99 10.60
C VAL A 137 6.61 -16.62 10.79
N GLU A 138 6.91 -17.06 12.01
CA GLU A 138 8.20 -17.66 12.40
C GLU A 138 8.36 -19.11 11.89
N ASN A 139 7.28 -19.90 11.86
CA ASN A 139 7.26 -21.28 11.36
C ASN A 139 6.37 -21.43 10.12
N ARG A 140 6.98 -21.78 8.97
CA ARG A 140 6.31 -21.90 7.66
C ARG A 140 5.39 -23.12 7.49
N THR A 141 5.27 -23.96 8.51
CA THR A 141 4.55 -25.25 8.47
C THR A 141 3.09 -25.18 8.94
N ASP A 142 2.65 -24.08 9.54
CA ASP A 142 1.29 -24.00 10.06
C ASP A 142 0.26 -23.71 8.95
N GLN A 143 -0.77 -24.58 8.88
CA GLN A 143 -1.85 -24.55 7.90
C GLN A 143 -2.88 -23.42 8.11
N VAL A 144 -2.42 -22.21 8.43
CA VAL A 144 -3.23 -20.99 8.54
C VAL A 144 -3.49 -20.19 7.21
N PRO A 145 -3.24 -20.66 5.96
CA PRO A 145 -3.40 -19.80 4.76
C PRO A 145 -4.80 -19.23 4.51
N LYS A 146 -5.87 -19.94 4.90
CA LYS A 146 -7.24 -19.59 4.51
C LYS A 146 -7.82 -18.42 5.32
N LEU A 147 -7.71 -18.47 6.65
CA LEU A 147 -8.23 -17.43 7.53
C LEU A 147 -7.45 -16.11 7.35
N ILE A 148 -6.13 -16.23 7.17
CA ILE A 148 -5.22 -15.12 6.85
C ILE A 148 -5.63 -14.39 5.56
N SER A 149 -6.06 -15.13 4.54
CA SER A 149 -6.43 -14.55 3.25
C SER A 149 -7.77 -13.81 3.28
N ALA A 150 -8.75 -14.30 4.06
CA ALA A 150 -10.04 -13.63 4.24
C ALA A 150 -9.93 -12.33 5.06
N ASP A 151 -9.19 -12.36 6.17
CA ASP A 151 -8.93 -11.17 6.98
C ASP A 151 -8.16 -10.09 6.19
N SER A 152 -7.19 -10.51 5.37
CA SER A 152 -6.43 -9.59 4.52
C SER A 152 -7.30 -8.95 3.44
N LEU A 153 -8.23 -9.70 2.85
CA LEU A 153 -9.20 -9.16 1.89
C LEU A 153 -10.21 -8.22 2.56
N HIS A 154 -10.71 -8.58 3.74
CA HIS A 154 -11.60 -7.73 4.53
C HIS A 154 -10.92 -6.41 4.92
N THR A 155 -9.66 -6.46 5.34
CA THR A 155 -8.86 -5.26 5.63
C THR A 155 -8.69 -4.38 4.40
N ALA A 156 -8.38 -4.98 3.24
CA ALA A 156 -8.26 -4.24 2.00
C ALA A 156 -9.58 -3.56 1.60
N ALA A 157 -10.71 -4.26 1.74
CA ALA A 157 -12.03 -3.69 1.50
C ALA A 157 -12.33 -2.54 2.48
N ASN A 158 -12.03 -2.69 3.77
CA ASN A 158 -12.20 -1.63 4.76
C ASN A 158 -11.37 -0.38 4.45
N ILE A 159 -10.13 -0.56 3.96
CA ILE A 159 -9.29 0.57 3.53
C ILE A 159 -9.93 1.28 2.33
N ALA A 160 -10.40 0.52 1.32
CA ALA A 160 -11.03 1.10 0.13
C ALA A 160 -12.38 1.78 0.43
N LEU A 161 -13.15 1.24 1.39
CA LEU A 161 -14.43 1.78 1.82
C LEU A 161 -14.29 2.82 2.95
N PHE A 162 -13.06 3.16 3.35
CA PHE A 162 -12.82 4.17 4.37
C PHE A 162 -13.45 5.50 3.92
N PRO A 163 -14.31 6.15 4.73
CA PRO A 163 -15.23 7.17 4.21
C PRO A 163 -14.57 8.30 3.43
N PRO A 164 -13.44 8.91 3.88
CA PRO A 164 -12.74 9.92 3.08
C PRO A 164 -12.26 9.39 1.73
N LEU A 165 -11.65 8.21 1.71
CA LEU A 165 -11.09 7.64 0.49
C LEU A 165 -12.20 7.26 -0.51
N PHE A 166 -13.28 6.65 -0.02
CA PHE A 166 -14.43 6.31 -0.85
C PHE A 166 -15.17 7.56 -1.35
N PHE A 167 -15.39 8.55 -0.49
CA PHE A 167 -16.02 9.82 -0.89
C PHE A 167 -15.23 10.50 -2.01
N PHE A 168 -13.92 10.71 -1.83
CA PHE A 168 -13.07 11.35 -2.84
C PHE A 168 -12.80 10.47 -4.07
N SER A 169 -13.18 9.18 -4.04
CA SER A 169 -13.09 8.34 -5.25
C SER A 169 -14.05 8.77 -6.36
N GLY A 170 -15.13 9.49 -6.01
CA GLY A 170 -16.10 10.03 -6.97
C GLY A 170 -15.78 11.45 -7.48
N LEU A 171 -14.71 12.08 -6.97
CA LEU A 171 -14.27 13.43 -7.36
C LEU A 171 -12.84 13.36 -7.90
N TYR A 172 -12.43 14.32 -8.73
CA TYR A 172 -11.07 14.40 -9.29
C TYR A 172 -10.09 15.08 -8.33
N TYR A 173 -9.80 14.38 -7.23
CA TYR A 173 -8.87 14.80 -6.18
C TYR A 173 -7.53 14.06 -6.26
N THR A 174 -6.42 14.75 -5.98
CA THR A 174 -5.09 14.12 -6.04
C THR A 174 -4.86 13.05 -4.95
N ASP A 175 -5.57 13.12 -3.81
CA ASP A 175 -5.30 12.27 -2.64
C ASP A 175 -5.47 10.77 -2.90
N VAL A 176 -6.45 10.36 -3.72
CA VAL A 176 -6.71 8.95 -4.03
C VAL A 176 -5.54 8.38 -4.83
N LEU A 177 -5.18 9.01 -5.96
CA LEU A 177 -4.06 8.56 -6.77
C LEU A 177 -2.72 8.67 -6.02
N SER A 178 -2.52 9.72 -5.24
CA SER A 178 -1.36 9.91 -4.37
C SER A 178 -1.19 8.74 -3.39
N THR A 179 -2.26 8.36 -2.71
CA THR A 179 -2.29 7.19 -1.82
C THR A 179 -1.97 5.89 -2.57
N CYS A 180 -2.52 5.72 -3.77
CA CYS A 180 -2.24 4.57 -4.61
C CYS A 180 -0.74 4.42 -4.94
N VAL A 181 -0.08 5.52 -5.33
CA VAL A 181 1.36 5.51 -5.66
C VAL A 181 2.21 5.26 -4.41
N VAL A 182 1.90 5.89 -3.28
CA VAL A 182 2.59 5.64 -2.00
C VAL A 182 2.44 4.18 -1.56
N LEU A 183 1.24 3.60 -1.70
CA LEU A 183 0.99 2.21 -1.33
C LEU A 183 1.70 1.23 -2.27
N TYR A 184 1.83 1.58 -3.55
CA TYR A 184 2.65 0.82 -4.50
C TYR A 184 4.12 0.81 -4.10
N LEU A 185 4.66 1.97 -3.70
CA LEU A 185 6.03 2.10 -3.20
C LEU A 185 6.24 1.27 -1.93
N TYR A 186 5.29 1.34 -0.98
CA TYR A 186 5.34 0.51 0.23
C TYR A 186 5.29 -1.00 -0.09
N LYS A 187 4.47 -1.41 -1.05
CA LYS A 187 4.42 -2.79 -1.53
C LYS A 187 5.76 -3.25 -2.11
N GLN A 188 6.44 -2.40 -2.90
CA GLN A 188 7.78 -2.72 -3.42
C GLN A 188 8.81 -2.86 -2.28
N PHE A 189 8.75 -1.97 -1.28
CA PHE A 189 9.62 -2.05 -0.10
C PHE A 189 9.44 -3.38 0.65
N LEU A 190 8.20 -3.82 0.89
CA LEU A 190 7.90 -5.10 1.52
C LEU A 190 8.41 -6.30 0.71
N GLU A 191 8.26 -6.28 -0.62
CA GLU A 191 8.78 -7.35 -1.49
C GLU A 191 10.30 -7.44 -1.48
N GLN A 192 10.99 -6.29 -1.40
CA GLN A 192 12.45 -6.27 -1.26
C GLN A 192 12.91 -6.86 0.07
N ALA A 193 12.15 -6.65 1.15
CA ALA A 193 12.45 -7.26 2.45
C ALA A 193 12.25 -8.80 2.46
N GLU A 194 11.29 -9.32 1.69
CA GLU A 194 11.05 -10.77 1.55
C GLU A 194 12.09 -11.46 0.65
N LEU A 195 12.53 -10.78 -0.41
CA LEU A 195 13.54 -11.29 -1.34
C LEU A 195 14.94 -11.14 -0.73
N ASN A 196 15.48 -12.21 -0.14
CA ASN A 196 16.86 -12.30 0.35
C ASN A 196 17.88 -11.59 -0.58
N GLU A 197 18.93 -11.02 0.04
CA GLU A 197 20.10 -10.30 -0.55
C GLU A 197 20.67 -10.86 -1.87
N ILE A 198 20.44 -12.14 -2.14
CA ILE A 198 20.95 -12.90 -3.29
C ILE A 198 20.41 -12.40 -4.65
N ARG A 199 19.27 -11.67 -4.67
CA ARG A 199 18.66 -11.17 -5.92
C ARG A 199 18.51 -9.64 -5.99
N LYS A 200 19.47 -8.91 -5.41
CA LYS A 200 19.57 -7.46 -5.63
C LYS A 200 19.85 -7.19 -7.11
N SER A 201 18.95 -6.43 -7.73
CA SER A 201 19.08 -6.01 -9.12
C SER A 201 19.01 -4.50 -9.12
N TRP A 202 20.11 -3.86 -9.55
CA TRP A 202 20.20 -2.40 -9.65
C TRP A 202 19.01 -1.79 -10.41
N LYS A 203 18.43 -2.51 -11.37
CA LYS A 203 17.24 -2.10 -12.11
C LYS A 203 16.02 -1.96 -11.22
N LYS A 204 15.82 -2.88 -10.27
CA LYS A 204 14.70 -2.85 -9.31
C LYS A 204 14.89 -1.71 -8.30
N ASP A 205 16.13 -1.48 -7.88
CA ASP A 205 16.45 -0.39 -6.94
C ASP A 205 16.25 0.97 -7.64
N ALA A 206 16.78 1.13 -8.86
CA ALA A 206 16.56 2.32 -9.67
C ALA A 206 15.07 2.58 -9.93
N LEU A 207 14.30 1.53 -10.24
CA LEU A 207 12.85 1.64 -10.42
C LEU A 207 12.15 2.05 -9.12
N PHE A 208 12.56 1.51 -7.97
CA PHE A 208 12.02 1.88 -6.66
C PHE A 208 12.27 3.38 -6.37
N TYR A 209 13.49 3.87 -6.59
CA TYR A 209 13.79 5.30 -6.43
C TYR A 209 13.00 6.18 -7.41
N LEU A 210 12.88 5.75 -8.67
CA LEU A 210 12.06 6.46 -9.66
C LEU A 210 10.59 6.52 -9.21
N CYS A 211 10.02 5.41 -8.73
CA CYS A 211 8.68 5.38 -8.17
C CYS A 211 8.54 6.31 -6.95
N GLY A 212 9.57 6.40 -6.11
CA GLY A 212 9.64 7.36 -4.99
C GLY A 212 9.57 8.81 -5.47
N VAL A 213 10.36 9.18 -6.49
CA VAL A 213 10.30 10.52 -7.09
C VAL A 213 8.94 10.80 -7.72
N LEU A 214 8.38 9.84 -8.47
CA LEU A 214 7.04 9.97 -9.04
C LEU A 214 5.96 10.14 -7.98
N ALA A 215 6.12 9.53 -6.80
CA ALA A 215 5.22 9.76 -5.66
C ALA A 215 5.26 11.22 -5.20
N LEU A 216 6.44 11.86 -5.15
CA LEU A 216 6.57 13.28 -4.79
C LEU A 216 5.86 14.19 -5.79
N CYS A 217 5.82 13.80 -7.07
CA CYS A 217 5.09 14.55 -8.10
C CYS A 217 3.56 14.50 -7.92
N MET A 218 3.01 13.58 -7.11
CA MET A 218 1.56 13.55 -6.83
C MET A 218 1.16 14.59 -5.78
N ARG A 219 1.93 14.69 -4.69
CA ARG A 219 1.75 15.65 -3.60
C ARG A 219 3.07 15.91 -2.88
N GLN A 220 3.29 17.16 -2.45
CA GLN A 220 4.43 17.53 -1.60
C GLN A 220 4.51 16.72 -0.30
N THR A 221 3.37 16.38 0.29
CA THR A 221 3.26 15.64 1.56
C THR A 221 3.75 14.20 1.44
N ASN A 222 3.90 13.66 0.22
CA ASN A 222 4.40 12.30 0.01
C ASN A 222 5.87 12.13 0.42
N ILE A 223 6.62 13.22 0.63
CA ILE A 223 7.98 13.15 1.17
C ILE A 223 8.04 12.40 2.52
N PHE A 224 7.03 12.57 3.37
CA PHE A 224 6.95 11.87 4.64
C PHE A 224 6.88 10.36 4.41
N TRP A 225 5.99 9.90 3.54
CA TRP A 225 5.81 8.46 3.30
C TRP A 225 6.97 7.85 2.52
N ALA A 226 7.39 8.49 1.42
CA ALA A 226 8.39 7.93 0.51
C ALA A 226 9.82 7.96 1.07
N ALA A 227 10.16 8.97 1.87
CA ALA A 227 11.51 9.12 2.42
C ALA A 227 11.56 8.87 3.93
N VAL A 228 10.77 9.59 4.72
CA VAL A 228 10.89 9.54 6.19
C VAL A 228 10.43 8.20 6.74
N PHE A 229 9.23 7.76 6.39
CA PHE A 229 8.64 6.51 6.87
C PHE A 229 9.42 5.29 6.35
N LEU A 230 9.60 5.17 5.04
CA LEU A 230 10.34 4.03 4.45
C LEU A 230 11.81 4.02 4.86
N GLY A 231 12.47 5.18 4.91
CA GLY A 231 13.85 5.30 5.38
C GLY A 231 13.99 4.92 6.85
N GLY A 232 13.05 5.32 7.70
CA GLY A 232 12.99 4.90 9.10
C GLY A 232 12.82 3.39 9.24
N MET A 233 11.90 2.79 8.47
CA MET A 233 11.70 1.33 8.44
C MET A 233 12.97 0.58 8.01
N GLU A 234 13.68 1.09 7.00
CA GLU A 234 14.93 0.48 6.54
C GLU A 234 16.06 0.60 7.58
N CYS A 235 16.14 1.74 8.27
CA CYS A 235 17.08 1.95 9.36
C CYS A 235 16.84 0.92 10.48
N VAL A 236 15.60 0.77 10.95
CA VAL A 236 15.23 -0.23 11.96
C VAL A 236 15.55 -1.64 11.47
N ARG A 237 15.26 -1.95 10.20
CA ARG A 237 15.55 -3.27 9.61
C ARG A 237 17.04 -3.58 9.60
N THR A 238 17.87 -2.59 9.25
CA THR A 238 19.33 -2.73 9.22
C THR A 238 19.88 -2.89 10.63
N MET A 239 19.45 -2.07 11.59
CA MET A 239 19.86 -2.20 13.00
C MET A 239 19.52 -3.58 13.57
N ARG A 240 18.29 -4.08 13.35
CA ARG A 240 17.88 -5.43 13.77
C ARG A 240 18.69 -6.53 13.09
N GLY A 241 19.05 -6.33 11.82
CA GLY A 241 19.89 -7.22 11.04
C GLY A 241 21.34 -7.29 11.52
N THR A 242 21.92 -6.17 11.97
CA THR A 242 23.28 -6.09 12.53
C THR A 242 23.36 -6.63 13.96
N TYR A 243 22.27 -6.54 14.71
CA TYR A 243 22.19 -6.95 16.11
C TYR A 243 21.89 -8.45 16.32
N ARG A 244 21.11 -9.09 15.44
CA ARG A 244 20.87 -10.55 15.48
C ARG A 244 22.14 -11.43 15.36
N PRO A 245 23.20 -11.05 14.63
CA PRO A 245 24.49 -11.77 14.59
C PRO A 245 25.27 -11.76 15.90
N THR A 246 24.97 -10.84 16.84
CA THR A 246 25.75 -10.63 18.06
C THR A 246 25.03 -11.03 19.35
N ALA A 247 23.72 -11.34 19.30
CA ALA A 247 23.03 -11.90 20.45
C ALA A 247 23.63 -13.29 20.76
N PRO A 248 24.28 -13.48 21.92
CA PRO A 248 24.65 -14.81 22.37
C PRO A 248 23.37 -15.62 22.41
N SER A 249 23.34 -16.81 21.81
CA SER A 249 22.23 -17.72 22.03
C SER A 249 22.11 -17.89 23.54
N LEU A 250 21.02 -17.42 24.15
CA LEU A 250 20.67 -17.77 25.52
C LEU A 250 20.38 -19.28 25.48
N ARG A 251 21.43 -20.10 25.53
CA ARG A 251 21.28 -21.45 26.04
C ARG A 251 20.83 -21.21 27.47
N HIS A 252 19.62 -21.63 27.78
CA HIS A 252 19.17 -21.77 29.16
C HIS A 252 20.12 -22.73 29.87
N HIS A 253 21.26 -22.22 30.33
CA HIS A 253 21.98 -22.82 31.41
C HIS A 253 21.10 -22.59 32.63
N HIS A 254 20.70 -23.68 33.25
CA HIS A 254 19.89 -23.68 34.45
C HIS A 254 20.69 -22.95 35.54
N ALA A 255 20.50 -21.64 35.68
CA ALA A 255 21.22 -20.82 36.64
C ALA A 255 20.98 -21.42 38.03
N SER A 256 22.06 -21.83 38.67
CA SER A 256 22.00 -22.64 39.89
C SER A 256 21.79 -21.79 41.15
N SER A 257 21.94 -20.46 41.00
CA SER A 257 21.80 -19.50 42.10
C SER A 257 21.14 -18.20 41.65
N THR A 258 20.49 -17.53 42.59
CA THR A 258 19.83 -16.21 42.42
C THR A 258 20.85 -15.12 42.04
N GLU A 259 22.10 -15.29 42.45
CA GLU A 259 23.19 -14.35 42.20
C GLU A 259 23.68 -14.42 40.73
N GLU A 260 23.73 -15.61 40.15
CA GLU A 260 23.98 -15.79 38.70
C GLU A 260 22.88 -15.15 37.85
N TYR A 261 21.63 -15.32 38.23
CA TYR A 261 20.49 -14.71 37.52
C TYR A 261 20.52 -13.18 37.58
N LEU A 262 20.80 -12.60 38.75
CA LEU A 262 20.90 -11.14 38.90
C LEU A 262 22.10 -10.56 38.13
N LYS A 263 23.19 -11.32 38.03
CA LYS A 263 24.36 -10.93 37.25
C LYS A 263 24.07 -11.01 35.75
N GLU A 264 23.39 -12.05 35.29
CA GLU A 264 22.97 -12.20 33.89
C GLU A 264 21.93 -11.15 33.49
N ALA A 265 20.94 -10.88 34.34
CA ALA A 265 19.98 -9.79 34.15
C ALA A 265 20.66 -8.40 34.18
N GLY A 266 21.65 -8.22 35.06
CA GLY A 266 22.45 -6.98 35.13
C GLY A 266 23.32 -6.77 33.89
N GLU A 267 23.87 -7.84 33.31
CA GLU A 267 24.59 -7.80 32.03
C GLU A 267 23.63 -7.53 30.86
N LEU A 268 22.40 -8.06 30.90
CA LEU A 268 21.34 -7.80 29.89
C LEU A 268 20.80 -6.36 29.92
N VAL A 269 20.77 -5.75 31.11
CA VAL A 269 20.37 -4.34 31.31
C VAL A 269 21.52 -3.38 30.96
N LYS A 270 22.77 -3.84 31.11
CA LYS A 270 23.98 -3.07 30.72
C LYS A 270 24.30 -3.15 29.24
N SER A 271 23.93 -4.25 28.57
CA SER A 271 24.02 -4.32 27.14
C SER A 271 22.95 -3.38 26.56
N GLU A 272 23.29 -2.58 25.54
CA GLU A 272 22.35 -1.67 24.85
C GLU A 272 21.31 -2.44 24.01
N HIS A 273 20.76 -3.51 24.60
CA HIS A 273 19.83 -4.43 24.00
C HIS A 273 18.44 -3.78 24.01
N LEU A 274 18.01 -3.26 22.85
CA LEU A 274 16.65 -2.76 22.68
C LEU A 274 15.68 -3.95 22.80
N HIS A 275 15.06 -4.08 23.97
CA HIS A 275 14.12 -5.15 24.28
C HIS A 275 12.77 -4.90 23.56
N ASP A 276 12.66 -5.36 22.31
CA ASP A 276 11.40 -5.40 21.55
C ASP A 276 10.92 -6.86 21.43
N PRO A 277 10.13 -7.36 22.40
CA PRO A 277 9.62 -8.71 22.37
C PRO A 277 8.60 -8.84 21.23
N PRO A 278 8.54 -9.99 20.54
CA PRO A 278 7.54 -10.20 19.50
C PRO A 278 6.12 -9.97 20.06
N LEU A 279 5.19 -9.49 19.23
CA LEU A 279 3.86 -9.03 19.66
C LEU A 279 3.07 -10.05 20.52
N HIS A 280 3.32 -11.35 20.33
CA HIS A 280 2.71 -12.43 21.13
C HIS A 280 3.27 -12.52 22.56
N ALA A 281 4.50 -12.05 22.78
CA ALA A 281 5.15 -11.97 24.08
C ALA A 281 4.93 -10.61 24.78
N ALA A 282 4.32 -9.64 24.09
CA ALA A 282 3.93 -8.34 24.64
C ALA A 282 2.53 -8.36 25.30
N GLY A 283 1.82 -9.50 25.25
CA GLY A 283 0.55 -9.70 25.94
C GLY A 283 0.76 -9.90 27.44
N LEU A 284 0.05 -9.13 28.27
CA LEU A 284 -0.16 -9.42 29.68
C LEU A 284 -1.12 -10.61 29.84
N GLU A 285 -0.80 -11.77 29.29
CA GLU A 285 -1.49 -13.01 29.66
C GLU A 285 -0.84 -13.54 30.93
N GLY A 286 -1.50 -13.22 32.04
CA GLY A 286 -1.07 -13.55 33.40
C GLY A 286 -0.83 -15.04 33.57
N ASN A 287 0.28 -15.33 34.25
CA ASN A 287 0.50 -16.58 34.95
C ASN A 287 -0.77 -16.97 35.73
N SER A 288 -1.53 -17.90 35.16
CA SER A 288 -2.46 -18.70 35.94
C SER A 288 -1.60 -19.66 36.74
N TYR A 289 -1.25 -19.24 37.96
CA TYR A 289 -0.70 -20.15 38.96
C TYR A 289 -1.76 -21.20 39.25
N SER A 290 -1.48 -22.44 38.86
CA SER A 290 -2.19 -23.61 39.35
C SER A 290 -1.88 -23.77 40.85
N ILE A 291 -2.89 -23.60 41.69
CA ILE A 291 -3.00 -24.25 43.00
C ILE A 291 -4.20 -25.19 42.91
#